data_AF-A0A554L805-F1
#
_entry.id   AF-A0A554L805-F1
#
_cell.length_a   1.000
_cell.length_b   1.000
_cell.length_c   1.000
_cell.angle_alpha   90.00
_cell.angle_beta   90.00
_cell.angle_gamma   90.00
#
_symmetry.space_group_name_H-M   'P 1'
#
loop_
_entity.id
_entity.type
_entity.pdbx_description
1 polymer ?
#
loop_
_entity_poly.entity_id
_entity_poly.type
_entity_poly.pdbx_seq_one_letter_code
_entity_poly.pdbx_strand_id
1 'polypeptide(L)'
;MKLYIDTSNSEKIIVGLGTEKIETDSREGKSQQLLGVIEAELAKIGKSQNDITEIEVNLGPGSFTGLRVGVSVANTLGWALGVPVNGRRQLVEPTYEV
;
A
#
# COMPACT_ATOMS: atom_id res chain seq x y z
N MET A 1 -12.34 -6.43 1.79
CA MET A 1 -12.05 -5.22 2.58
C MET A 1 -11.14 -4.28 1.80
N LYS A 2 -11.13 -2.99 2.13
CA LYS A 2 -10.24 -2.02 1.50
C LYS A 2 -8.86 -2.02 2.17
N LEU A 3 -7.79 -2.15 1.39
CA LEU A 3 -6.40 -1.94 1.82
C LEU A 3 -6.00 -0.50 1.47
N TYR A 4 -5.38 0.23 2.39
CA TYR A 4 -4.79 1.55 2.16
C TYR A 4 -3.27 1.48 2.28
N ILE A 5 -2.54 2.09 1.35
CA ILE A 5 -1.07 2.16 1.33
C ILE A 5 -0.64 3.63 1.18
N ASP A 6 0.20 4.12 2.08
CA ASP A 6 0.87 5.40 1.94
C ASP A 6 2.37 5.28 2.21
N THR A 7 3.14 5.58 1.19
CA THR A 7 4.61 5.60 1.23
C THR A 7 5.15 6.95 0.76
N SER A 8 4.31 8.00 0.77
CA SER A 8 4.69 9.36 0.35
C SER A 8 5.76 9.97 1.26
N ASN A 9 5.89 9.50 2.51
CA ASN A 9 6.86 10.00 3.47
C ASN A 9 8.19 9.22 3.42
N SER A 10 9.32 9.92 3.54
CA SER A 10 10.67 9.33 3.54
C SER A 10 10.98 8.52 4.81
N GLU A 11 10.27 8.74 5.90
CA GLU A 11 10.52 8.14 7.21
C GLU A 11 9.42 7.18 7.67
N LYS A 12 8.22 7.26 7.08
CA LYS A 12 7.04 6.50 7.53
C LYS A 12 6.36 5.72 6.42
N ILE A 13 5.72 4.62 6.79
CA ILE A 13 4.79 3.85 5.96
C ILE A 13 3.46 3.79 6.71
N ILE A 14 2.35 4.04 6.02
CA ILE A 14 1.01 3.86 6.58
C ILE A 14 0.33 2.74 5.82
N VAL A 15 -0.18 1.77 6.57
CA VAL A 15 -1.02 0.68 6.04
C VAL A 15 -2.37 0.76 6.74
N GLY A 16 -3.46 0.66 5.98
CA GLY A 16 -4.80 0.61 6.55
C GLY A 16 -5.60 -0.59 6.06
N LEU A 17 -6.41 -1.17 6.95
CA LEU A 17 -7.32 -2.27 6.65
C LEU A 17 -8.74 -1.86 7.09
N GLY A 18 -9.63 -1.65 6.11
CA GLY A 18 -10.97 -1.14 6.38
C GLY A 18 -10.96 0.28 6.95
N THR A 19 -11.38 0.43 8.21
CA THR A 19 -11.42 1.73 8.92
C THR A 19 -10.16 2.00 9.75
N GLU A 20 -9.33 0.99 9.99
CA GLU A 20 -8.14 1.12 10.82
C GLU A 20 -6.93 1.48 9.96
N LYS A 21 -6.09 2.39 10.46
CA LYS A 21 -4.83 2.78 9.84
C LYS A 21 -3.73 2.68 10.88
N ILE A 22 -2.60 2.14 10.46
CA ILE A 22 -1.43 1.90 11.29
C ILE A 22 -0.24 2.54 10.61
N GLU A 23 0.53 3.29 11.40
CA GLU A 23 1.78 3.91 10.96
C GLU A 23 2.95 3.07 11.47
N THR A 24 3.91 2.81 10.60
CA THR A 24 5.14 2.09 10.91
C THR A 24 6.34 2.87 10.40
N ASP A 25 7.43 2.79 11.15
CA ASP A 25 8.68 3.45 10.80
C ASP A 25 9.39 2.73 9.65
N SER A 26 9.94 3.49 8.71
CA SER A 26 10.54 2.98 7.48
C SER A 26 12.07 2.85 7.52
N ARG A 27 12.68 3.09 8.69
CA ARG A 27 14.14 3.10 8.91
C ARG A 27 14.85 1.76 8.63
N GLU A 28 14.16 0.63 8.48
CA GLU A 28 14.78 -0.70 8.27
C GLU A 28 14.60 -1.34 6.87
N GLY A 29 14.10 -0.61 5.87
CA GLY A 29 14.07 -1.07 4.47
C GLY A 29 12.65 -1.27 3.90
N LYS A 30 12.23 -0.30 3.07
CA LYS A 30 10.82 -0.02 2.78
C LYS A 30 10.02 -1.10 2.04
N SER A 31 10.63 -1.81 1.08
CA SER A 31 9.88 -2.70 0.18
C SER A 31 9.53 -4.04 0.84
N GLN A 32 10.49 -4.65 1.54
CA GLN A 32 10.27 -5.88 2.31
C GLN A 32 9.39 -5.61 3.54
N GLN A 33 9.52 -4.44 4.16
CA GLN A 33 8.65 -4.02 5.25
C GLN A 33 7.19 -3.84 4.83
N LEU A 34 6.90 -3.21 3.67
CA LEU A 34 5.51 -2.93 3.30
C LEU A 34 4.67 -4.22 3.17
N LEU A 35 5.14 -5.22 2.44
CA LEU A 35 4.41 -6.49 2.29
C LEU A 35 4.32 -7.24 3.63
N GLY A 36 5.42 -7.29 4.40
CA GLY A 36 5.43 -7.92 5.71
C GLY A 36 4.46 -7.27 6.70
N VAL A 37 4.36 -5.93 6.69
CA VAL A 37 3.38 -5.19 7.50
C VAL A 37 1.97 -5.53 7.06
N ILE A 38 1.66 -5.50 5.76
CA ILE A 38 0.32 -5.87 5.26
C ILE A 38 -0.06 -7.29 5.71
N GLU A 39 0.83 -8.26 5.55
CA GLU A 39 0.59 -9.64 5.98
C GLU A 39 0.41 -9.76 7.50
N ALA A 40 1.25 -9.09 8.28
CA ALA A 40 1.15 -9.10 9.74
C ALA A 40 -0.16 -8.48 10.22
N GLU A 41 -0.59 -7.35 9.65
CA GLU A 41 -1.85 -6.69 10.04
C GLU A 41 -3.07 -7.51 9.63
N LEU A 42 -3.06 -8.14 8.46
CA LEU A 42 -4.12 -9.07 8.05
C LEU A 42 -4.20 -10.27 9.00
N ALA A 43 -3.05 -10.84 9.38
CA ALA A 43 -2.99 -11.99 10.29
C ALA A 43 -3.55 -11.67 11.68
N LYS A 44 -3.32 -10.46 12.22
CA LYS A 44 -3.86 -10.02 13.51
C LYS A 44 -5.39 -10.03 13.56
N ILE A 45 -6.05 -9.81 12.43
CA ILE A 45 -7.52 -9.83 12.31
C ILE A 45 -8.05 -11.15 11.72
N GLY A 46 -7.21 -12.18 11.60
CA GLY A 46 -7.59 -13.50 11.07
C GLY A 46 -7.94 -13.47 9.58
N LYS A 47 -7.29 -12.60 8.80
CA LYS A 47 -7.55 -12.36 7.38
C LYS A 47 -6.33 -12.66 6.53
N SER A 48 -6.56 -12.79 5.24
CA SER A 48 -5.54 -13.05 4.23
C SER A 48 -5.60 -12.00 3.12
N GLN A 49 -4.60 -11.99 2.23
CA GLN A 49 -4.59 -11.09 1.08
C GLN A 49 -5.84 -11.29 0.19
N ASN A 50 -6.39 -12.50 0.14
CA ASN A 50 -7.60 -12.81 -0.63
C ASN A 50 -8.88 -12.15 -0.08
N ASP A 51 -8.85 -11.65 1.17
CA ASP A 51 -9.96 -10.89 1.74
C ASP A 51 -9.97 -9.42 1.27
N ILE A 52 -8.93 -8.96 0.58
CA ILE A 52 -8.86 -7.62 0.00
C ILE A 52 -9.79 -7.56 -1.21
N THR A 53 -10.62 -6.52 -1.28
CA THR A 53 -11.62 -6.30 -2.35
C THR A 53 -11.33 -5.03 -3.15
N GLU A 54 -10.48 -4.14 -2.63
CA GLU A 54 -10.05 -2.90 -3.26
C GLU A 54 -8.74 -2.45 -2.60
N ILE A 55 -7.86 -1.83 -3.37
CA ILE A 55 -6.63 -1.22 -2.87
C ILE A 55 -6.68 0.28 -3.14
N GLU A 56 -6.34 1.06 -2.14
CA GLU A 56 -6.14 2.50 -2.23
C GLU A 56 -4.67 2.79 -1.92
N VAL A 57 -4.01 3.54 -2.81
CA VAL A 57 -2.62 3.94 -2.65
C VAL A 57 -2.51 5.45 -2.83
N ASN A 58 -1.77 6.10 -1.93
CA ASN A 58 -1.44 7.51 -2.07
C ASN A 58 -0.52 7.70 -3.29
N LEU A 59 -1.00 8.44 -4.29
CA LEU A 59 -0.25 8.72 -5.51
C LEU A 59 0.71 9.90 -5.35
N GLY A 60 0.71 10.61 -4.23
CA GLY A 60 1.54 11.79 -4.00
C GLY A 60 0.78 13.12 -4.13
N PRO A 61 1.49 14.27 -4.15
CA PRO A 61 2.95 14.39 -4.22
C PRO A 61 3.70 13.85 -2.99
N GLY A 62 4.99 13.51 -3.14
CA GLY A 62 5.82 12.98 -2.06
C GLY A 62 7.12 12.31 -2.51
N SER A 63 7.71 11.51 -1.62
CA SER A 63 9.00 10.82 -1.80
C SER A 63 9.05 10.01 -3.09
N PHE A 64 9.96 10.35 -4.00
CA PHE A 64 10.13 9.65 -5.28
C PHE A 64 10.30 8.14 -5.12
N THR A 65 11.22 7.70 -4.25
CA THR A 65 11.45 6.29 -3.97
C THR A 65 10.25 5.65 -3.28
N GLY A 66 9.69 6.34 -2.28
CA GLY A 66 8.57 5.83 -1.49
C GLY A 66 7.33 5.59 -2.35
N LEU A 67 6.92 6.59 -3.13
CA LEU A 67 5.77 6.51 -4.02
C LEU A 67 5.91 5.41 -5.06
N ARG A 68 7.09 5.24 -5.67
CA ARG A 68 7.33 4.14 -6.63
C ARG A 68 7.16 2.78 -5.98
N VAL A 69 7.66 2.60 -4.75
CA VAL A 69 7.47 1.33 -4.01
C VAL A 69 6.00 1.09 -3.73
N GLY A 70 5.29 2.05 -3.13
CA GLY A 70 3.89 1.90 -2.77
C GLY A 70 2.98 1.62 -3.97
N VAL A 71 3.14 2.40 -5.04
CA VAL A 71 2.38 2.21 -6.29
C VAL A 71 2.71 0.87 -6.96
N SER A 72 3.97 0.45 -6.99
CA SER A 72 4.34 -0.85 -7.58
C SER A 72 3.72 -2.02 -6.80
N VAL A 73 3.74 -1.96 -5.46
CA VAL A 73 3.11 -2.97 -4.61
C VAL A 73 1.60 -2.98 -4.81
N ALA A 74 0.95 -1.82 -4.79
CA ALA A 74 -0.50 -1.70 -4.99
C ALA A 74 -0.94 -2.26 -6.35
N ASN A 75 -0.27 -1.88 -7.43
CA ASN A 75 -0.54 -2.37 -8.77
C ASN A 75 -0.33 -3.89 -8.89
N THR A 76 0.76 -4.41 -8.33
CA THR A 76 1.09 -5.85 -8.40
C THR A 76 0.06 -6.67 -7.63
N LEU A 77 -0.28 -6.23 -6.41
CA LEU A 77 -1.27 -6.91 -5.57
C LEU A 77 -2.68 -6.81 -6.18
N GLY A 78 -3.05 -5.65 -6.72
CA GLY A 78 -4.32 -5.45 -7.42
C GLY A 78 -4.46 -6.36 -8.63
N TRP A 79 -3.39 -6.49 -9.43
CA TRP A 79 -3.34 -7.42 -10.56
C TRP A 79 -3.43 -8.88 -10.10
N ALA A 80 -2.65 -9.28 -9.09
CA ALA A 80 -2.63 -10.66 -8.58
C ALA A 80 -3.97 -11.11 -7.98
N LEU A 81 -4.68 -10.20 -7.30
CA LEU A 81 -5.97 -10.48 -6.67
C LEU A 81 -7.18 -10.19 -7.58
N GLY A 82 -6.97 -9.55 -8.74
CA GLY A 82 -8.06 -9.15 -9.64
C GLY A 82 -8.95 -8.04 -9.08
N VAL A 83 -8.42 -7.18 -8.19
CA VAL A 83 -9.17 -6.12 -7.52
C VAL A 83 -8.77 -4.73 -8.03
N PRO A 84 -9.68 -3.74 -7.97
CA PRO A 84 -9.35 -2.38 -8.40
C PRO A 84 -8.32 -1.72 -7.48
N VAL A 85 -7.47 -0.87 -8.07
CA VAL A 85 -6.54 0.04 -7.40
C VAL A 85 -7.01 1.48 -7.65
N ASN A 86 -7.25 2.24 -6.59
CA ASN A 86 -7.84 3.59 -6.63
C ASN A 86 -9.11 3.65 -7.51
N GLY A 87 -9.96 2.63 -7.42
CA GLY A 87 -11.19 2.50 -8.20
C GLY A 87 -10.97 2.14 -9.69
N ARG A 88 -9.75 1.80 -10.12
CA ARG A 88 -9.40 1.49 -11.51
C ARG A 88 -8.90 0.04 -11.66
N ARG A 89 -9.18 -0.60 -12.79
CA ARG A 89 -8.61 -1.92 -13.15
C ARG A 89 -7.34 -1.84 -14.00
N GLN A 90 -6.82 -0.62 -14.18
CA GLN A 90 -5.56 -0.35 -14.88
C GLN A 90 -4.52 0.10 -13.86
N LEU A 91 -3.24 -0.01 -14.22
CA LEU A 91 -2.13 0.50 -13.44
C LEU A 91 -2.31 2.01 -13.15
N VAL A 92 -2.01 2.40 -11.93
CA VAL A 92 -1.90 3.79 -11.51
C VAL A 92 -0.44 4.22 -11.45
N GLU A 93 -0.18 5.52 -11.60
CA GLU A 93 1.17 6.09 -11.61
C GLU A 93 1.34 7.11 -10.48
N PRO A 94 2.52 7.17 -9.84
CA PRO A 94 2.80 8.18 -8.83
C PRO A 94 2.96 9.57 -9.45
N THR A 95 2.50 10.57 -8.71
CA THR A 95 2.74 12.00 -8.91
C THR A 95 3.85 12.43 -7.96
N TYR A 96 4.97 12.92 -8.51
CA TYR A 96 6.11 13.34 -7.71
C TYR A 96 6.01 14.83 -7.33
N GLU A 97 6.75 15.25 -6.30
CA GLU A 97 7.03 16.68 -6.12
C GLU A 97 7.86 17.21 -7.30
N VAL A 98 7.58 18.46 -7.72
CA VAL A 98 8.28 19.16 -8.80
C VAL A 98 9.46 19.94 -8.24
#